data_AF-A0A2E3IDV0-F1
#
_entry.id   AF-A0A2E3IDV0-F1
#
_cell.length_a   1.000
_cell.length_b   1.000
_cell.length_c   1.000
_cell.angle_alpha   90.00
_cell.angle_beta   90.00
_cell.angle_gamma   90.00
#
_symmetry.space_group_name_H-M   'P 1'
#
loop_
_entity.id
_entity.type
_entity.pdbx_description
1 polymer ?
#
loop_
_entity_poly.entity_id
_entity_poly.type
_entity_poly.pdbx_seq_one_letter_code
_entity_poly.pdbx_strand_id
1 'polypeptide(L)'
;MKHYTFLIISIALGSSFLWAERPKIGSVIRHDPSFDKLIAKDAEIEVLASGFVWSEGPVWDRKNNRLLWSDVPANTIYQWSEDKEGHSVFMTPSGYTGVTAGYPEPGSNGLSFDAKSRLVSCEHGDR
;
A
#
# COMPACT_ATOMS: atom_id res chain seq x y z
N MET A 1 52.43 39.61 -9.40
CA MET A 1 51.26 38.82 -9.87
C MET A 1 50.51 38.37 -8.62
N LYS A 2 49.26 38.81 -8.43
CA LYS A 2 48.47 38.52 -7.21
C LYS A 2 47.77 37.18 -7.39
N HIS A 3 48.10 36.19 -6.56
CA HIS A 3 47.38 34.91 -6.54
C HIS A 3 46.08 35.07 -5.74
N TYR A 4 44.95 34.95 -6.42
CA TYR A 4 43.64 34.86 -5.80
C TYR A 4 43.29 33.37 -5.65
N THR A 5 43.27 32.88 -4.41
CA THR A 5 42.76 31.55 -4.10
C THR A 5 41.23 31.63 -4.02
N PHE A 6 40.54 31.03 -4.98
CA PHE A 6 39.08 30.85 -4.92
C PHE A 6 38.75 29.69 -3.97
N LEU A 7 38.06 29.98 -2.88
CA LEU A 7 37.46 28.97 -2.00
C LEU A 7 36.13 28.55 -2.62
N ILE A 8 36.06 27.35 -3.20
CA ILE A 8 34.81 26.75 -3.66
C ILE A 8 34.13 26.14 -2.43
N ILE A 9 33.06 26.79 -1.95
CA ILE A 9 32.16 26.20 -0.96
C ILE A 9 31.21 25.28 -1.72
N SER A 10 31.46 23.97 -1.67
CA SER A 10 30.52 22.97 -2.13
C SER A 10 29.33 22.94 -1.16
N ILE A 11 28.19 23.52 -1.57
CA ILE A 11 26.92 23.30 -0.89
C ILE A 11 26.50 21.86 -1.22
N ALA A 12 26.68 20.96 -0.26
CA ALA A 12 26.04 19.65 -0.30
C ALA A 12 24.54 19.88 -0.12
N LEU A 13 23.80 19.93 -1.23
CA LEU A 13 22.35 19.74 -1.23
C LEU A 13 22.10 18.29 -0.81
N GLY A 14 22.08 18.05 0.50
CA GLY A 14 21.47 16.85 1.05
C GLY A 14 20.00 16.91 0.66
N SER A 15 19.60 16.14 -0.35
CA SER A 15 18.20 15.83 -0.60
C SER A 15 17.72 15.01 0.59
N SER A 16 17.26 15.71 1.63
CA SER A 16 16.43 15.11 2.66
C SER A 16 15.25 14.52 1.90
N PHE A 17 15.17 13.20 1.80
CA PHE A 17 13.93 12.55 1.44
C PHE A 17 12.94 12.98 2.52
N LEU A 18 12.10 13.97 2.18
CA LEU A 18 10.97 14.34 3.01
C LEU A 18 10.03 13.14 2.96
N TRP A 19 10.11 12.27 3.96
CA TRP A 19 9.02 11.34 4.22
C TRP A 19 7.81 12.19 4.51
N ALA A 20 6.86 12.20 3.58
CA ALA A 20 5.60 12.90 3.78
C ALA A 20 4.92 12.29 5.01
N GLU A 21 4.64 13.09 6.03
CA GLU A 21 3.82 12.63 7.15
C GLU A 21 2.48 12.13 6.63
N ARG A 22 2.12 10.90 7.00
CA ARG A 22 0.85 10.30 6.60
C ARG A 22 -0.26 10.78 7.53
N PRO A 23 -1.49 10.98 7.02
CA PRO A 23 -2.63 11.23 7.89
C PRO A 23 -2.77 10.11 8.92
N LYS A 24 -2.95 10.49 10.19
CA LYS A 24 -3.17 9.56 11.30
C LYS A 24 -4.66 9.45 11.58
N ILE A 25 -5.13 8.28 12.00
CA ILE A 25 -6.55 8.05 12.28
C ILE A 25 -6.79 7.18 13.52
N GLY A 26 -7.88 7.42 14.23
CA GLY A 26 -8.33 6.54 15.31
C GLY A 26 -7.41 6.54 16.54
N SER A 27 -7.50 5.46 17.33
CA SER A 27 -6.68 5.25 18.52
C SER A 27 -6.57 3.76 18.83
N VAL A 28 -5.51 3.38 19.55
CA VAL A 28 -5.27 2.00 19.98
C VAL A 28 -5.78 1.82 21.41
N ILE A 29 -6.92 1.13 21.56
CA ILE A 29 -7.47 0.76 22.88
C ILE A 29 -6.82 -0.54 23.35
N ARG A 30 -6.21 -0.52 24.54
CA ARG A 30 -5.44 -1.64 25.09
C ARG A 30 -6.18 -2.27 26.25
N HIS A 31 -6.71 -3.47 26.03
CA HIS A 31 -7.47 -4.20 27.04
C HIS A 31 -6.61 -5.13 27.91
N ASP A 32 -5.47 -5.60 27.39
CA ASP A 32 -4.58 -6.53 28.09
C ASP A 32 -3.12 -6.03 28.06
N PRO A 33 -2.40 -6.01 29.20
CA PRO A 33 -1.01 -5.55 29.26
C PRO A 33 -0.03 -6.33 28.36
N SER A 34 -0.35 -7.58 27.99
CA SER A 34 0.49 -8.38 27.09
C SER A 34 0.54 -7.80 25.67
N PHE A 35 -0.44 -6.99 25.27
CA PHE A 35 -0.45 -6.31 23.97
C PHE A 35 0.73 -5.34 23.79
N ASP A 36 1.24 -4.77 24.88
CA ASP A 36 2.42 -3.88 24.86
C ASP A 36 3.71 -4.60 24.42
N LYS A 37 3.72 -5.94 24.42
CA LYS A 37 4.82 -6.74 23.87
C LYS A 37 4.78 -6.83 22.34
N LEU A 38 3.63 -6.56 21.73
CA LEU A 38 3.40 -6.67 20.28
C LEU A 38 3.47 -5.31 19.59
N ILE A 39 2.93 -4.27 20.23
CA ILE A 39 2.77 -2.94 19.63
C ILE A 39 3.28 -1.88 20.60
N ALA A 40 4.21 -1.04 20.12
CA ALA A 40 4.79 0.07 20.87
C ALA A 40 3.72 1.01 21.43
N LYS A 41 3.96 1.61 22.61
CA LYS A 41 2.96 2.43 23.32
C LYS A 41 2.56 3.70 22.56
N ASP A 42 3.50 4.23 21.79
CA ASP A 42 3.41 5.39 20.93
C ASP A 42 3.09 5.03 19.47
N ALA A 43 2.73 3.77 19.17
CA ALA A 43 2.34 3.38 17.82
C ALA A 43 1.08 4.14 17.38
N GLU A 44 1.15 4.71 16.18
CA GLU A 44 0.07 5.46 15.54
C GLU A 44 -0.47 4.67 14.35
N ILE A 45 -1.77 4.85 14.06
CA ILE A 45 -2.40 4.24 12.88
C ILE A 45 -2.30 5.26 11.75
N GLU A 46 -1.60 4.87 10.68
CA GLU A 46 -1.38 5.70 9.50
C GLU A 46 -2.33 5.30 8.35
N VAL A 47 -2.77 6.29 7.58
CA VAL A 47 -3.51 6.08 6.34
C VAL A 47 -2.52 5.98 5.19
N LEU A 48 -2.31 4.76 4.67
CA LEU A 48 -1.41 4.52 3.53
C LEU A 48 -2.01 4.98 2.19
N ALA A 49 -3.32 4.87 2.04
CA ALA A 49 -4.06 5.23 0.83
C ALA A 49 -5.55 5.45 1.15
N SER A 50 -6.23 6.25 0.33
CA SER A 50 -7.66 6.55 0.45
C SER A 50 -8.30 6.76 -0.92
N GLY A 51 -9.63 6.88 -0.97
CA GLY A 51 -10.39 7.12 -2.21
C GLY A 51 -10.99 5.87 -2.87
N PHE A 52 -10.97 4.72 -2.20
CA PHE A 52 -11.56 3.47 -2.66
C PHE A 52 -13.03 3.35 -2.27
N VAL A 53 -13.80 2.57 -3.03
CA VAL A 53 -15.21 2.30 -2.70
C VAL A 53 -15.30 1.28 -1.57
N TRP A 54 -14.63 0.14 -1.72
CA TRP A 54 -14.55 -0.88 -0.67
C TRP A 54 -13.28 -1.71 -0.80
N SER A 55 -12.31 -1.38 0.05
CA SER A 55 -11.05 -2.11 0.15
C SER A 55 -11.20 -3.45 0.88
N GLU A 56 -10.75 -4.53 0.25
CA GLU A 56 -10.80 -5.90 0.78
C GLU A 56 -9.55 -6.72 0.44
N GLY A 57 -9.41 -7.85 1.15
CA GLY A 57 -8.39 -8.86 0.86
C GLY A 57 -6.95 -8.36 0.83
N PRO A 58 -6.46 -7.61 1.84
CA PRO A 58 -5.07 -7.18 1.87
C PRO A 58 -4.11 -8.38 1.95
N VAL A 59 -3.07 -8.40 1.12
CA VAL A 59 -2.01 -9.42 1.14
C VAL A 59 -0.62 -8.82 0.93
N TRP A 60 0.35 -9.27 1.73
CA TRP A 60 1.74 -8.83 1.61
C TRP A 60 2.53 -9.67 0.60
N ASP A 61 3.02 -9.04 -0.46
CA ASP A 61 3.92 -9.62 -1.46
C ASP A 61 5.37 -9.43 -1.01
N ARG A 62 5.86 -10.41 -0.22
CA ARG A 62 7.23 -10.40 0.32
C ARG A 62 8.30 -10.26 -0.76
N LYS A 63 8.08 -10.82 -1.94
CA LYS A 63 9.08 -10.83 -3.03
C LYS A 63 9.29 -9.44 -3.61
N ASN A 64 8.22 -8.65 -3.69
CA ASN A 64 8.23 -7.33 -4.32
C ASN A 64 8.07 -6.18 -3.32
N ASN A 65 8.18 -6.44 -2.01
CA ASN A 65 8.09 -5.46 -0.93
C ASN A 65 6.85 -4.54 -1.02
N ARG A 66 5.68 -5.13 -1.29
CA ARG A 66 4.45 -4.35 -1.53
C ARG A 66 3.23 -5.00 -0.89
N LEU A 67 2.28 -4.17 -0.49
CA LEU A 67 0.93 -4.55 -0.10
C LEU A 67 0.03 -4.54 -1.34
N LEU A 68 -0.79 -5.58 -1.51
CA LEU A 68 -1.87 -5.63 -2.50
C LEU A 68 -3.22 -5.64 -1.79
N TRP A 69 -4.26 -5.06 -2.39
CA TRP A 69 -5.65 -5.16 -1.93
C TRP A 69 -6.61 -4.92 -3.10
N SER A 70 -7.84 -5.40 -2.98
CA SER A 70 -8.90 -5.19 -3.98
C SER A 70 -9.77 -3.99 -3.60
N ASP A 71 -10.19 -3.20 -4.59
CA ASP A 71 -11.40 -2.38 -4.52
C ASP A 71 -12.51 -3.12 -5.29
N VAL A 72 -13.39 -3.82 -4.56
CA VAL A 72 -14.28 -4.85 -5.14
C VAL A 72 -15.26 -4.23 -6.16
N PRO A 73 -15.95 -3.12 -5.85
CA PRO A 73 -16.84 -2.48 -6.82
C PRO A 73 -16.11 -1.89 -8.04
N ALA A 74 -14.84 -1.48 -7.86
CA ALA A 74 -14.04 -0.87 -8.92
C ALA A 74 -13.33 -1.88 -9.84
N ASN A 75 -13.52 -3.20 -9.62
CA ASN A 75 -12.89 -4.26 -10.42
C ASN A 75 -11.36 -4.09 -10.54
N THR A 76 -10.71 -3.69 -9.44
CA THR A 76 -9.29 -3.30 -9.46
C THR A 76 -8.55 -3.84 -8.24
N ILE A 77 -7.36 -4.41 -8.44
CA ILE A 77 -6.36 -4.63 -7.38
C ILE A 77 -5.37 -3.49 -7.43
N TYR A 78 -5.13 -2.87 -6.28
CA TYR A 78 -4.13 -1.84 -6.06
C TYR A 78 -2.88 -2.42 -5.40
N GLN A 79 -1.79 -1.67 -5.48
CA GLN A 79 -0.55 -1.94 -4.77
C GLN A 79 -0.03 -0.70 -4.07
N TRP A 80 0.68 -0.89 -2.96
CA TRP A 80 1.41 0.13 -2.23
C TRP A 80 2.77 -0.42 -1.79
N SER A 81 3.80 0.43 -1.83
CA SER A 81 5.17 0.08 -1.46
C SER A 81 5.79 1.27 -0.75
N GLU A 82 6.47 1.05 0.37
CA GLU A 82 7.16 2.12 1.11
C GLU A 82 8.18 2.86 0.23
N ASP A 83 8.91 2.11 -0.61
CA ASP A 83 9.93 2.65 -1.52
C ASP A 83 9.37 3.51 -2.68
N LYS A 84 8.04 3.59 -2.82
CA LYS A 84 7.37 4.31 -3.89
C LYS A 84 6.40 5.33 -3.31
N GLU A 85 6.25 6.44 -3.98
CA GLU A 85 5.30 7.46 -3.54
C GLU A 85 3.86 7.01 -3.83
N GLY A 86 3.12 6.69 -2.75
CA GLY A 86 1.69 6.40 -2.80
C GLY A 86 1.32 4.99 -3.28
N HIS A 87 0.08 4.86 -3.75
CA HIS A 87 -0.47 3.62 -4.29
C HIS A 87 -0.64 3.71 -5.82
N SER A 88 -0.72 2.56 -6.48
CA SER A 88 -0.95 2.46 -7.92
C SER A 88 -1.81 1.24 -8.27
N VAL A 89 -2.36 1.20 -9.47
CA VAL A 89 -3.08 0.02 -9.97
C VAL A 89 -2.09 -1.12 -10.21
N PHE A 90 -2.40 -2.31 -9.71
CA PHE A 90 -1.69 -3.55 -10.02
C PHE A 90 -2.40 -4.33 -11.13
N MET A 91 -3.72 -4.48 -11.04
CA MET A 91 -4.50 -5.27 -12.00
C MET A 91 -5.91 -4.70 -12.16
N THR A 92 -6.33 -4.51 -13.41
CA THR A 92 -7.71 -4.19 -13.79
C THR A 92 -7.97 -4.76 -15.20
N PRO A 93 -9.05 -5.53 -15.42
CA PRO A 93 -10.04 -5.99 -14.44
C PRO A 93 -9.46 -6.97 -13.42
N SER A 94 -10.07 -7.09 -12.23
CA SER A 94 -9.61 -7.99 -11.16
C SER A 94 -10.54 -9.16 -10.82
N GLY A 95 -11.73 -9.24 -11.40
CA GLY A 95 -12.61 -10.41 -11.24
C GLY A 95 -13.65 -10.58 -12.35
N TYR A 96 -14.13 -9.48 -12.93
CA TYR A 96 -15.06 -9.54 -14.06
C TYR A 96 -14.34 -9.23 -15.36
N THR A 97 -14.29 -10.19 -16.29
CA THR A 97 -13.61 -10.03 -17.59
C THR A 97 -14.55 -9.76 -18.76
N GLY A 98 -15.86 -9.69 -18.53
CA GLY A 98 -16.86 -9.46 -19.58
C GLY A 98 -17.82 -10.62 -19.84
N VAL A 99 -17.75 -11.71 -19.05
CA VAL A 99 -18.43 -12.98 -19.37
C VAL A 99 -19.84 -13.09 -18.77
N THR A 100 -20.09 -12.48 -17.62
CA THR A 100 -21.34 -12.53 -16.84
C THR A 100 -22.07 -11.18 -16.75
N ALA A 101 -23.35 -11.15 -16.40
CA ALA A 101 -24.11 -9.90 -16.35
C ALA A 101 -23.88 -9.12 -15.04
N GLY A 102 -24.03 -7.78 -15.12
CA GLY A 102 -23.70 -6.77 -14.11
C GLY A 102 -23.95 -7.13 -12.64
N TYR A 103 -22.88 -7.51 -11.96
CA TYR A 103 -22.82 -7.65 -10.50
C TYR A 103 -22.32 -6.34 -9.87
N PRO A 104 -22.88 -5.87 -8.72
CA PRO A 104 -22.45 -4.62 -8.07
C PRO A 104 -20.99 -4.63 -7.59
N GLU A 105 -20.45 -5.82 -7.36
CA GLU A 105 -19.10 -6.07 -6.84
C GLU A 105 -18.31 -6.91 -7.83
N PRO A 106 -17.99 -6.42 -9.04
CA PRO A 106 -17.45 -7.24 -10.12
C PRO A 106 -15.99 -7.72 -9.88
N GLY A 107 -15.25 -7.11 -8.97
CA GLY A 107 -13.84 -7.38 -8.74
C GLY A 107 -13.52 -8.66 -7.96
N SER A 108 -12.22 -8.85 -7.73
CA SER A 108 -11.71 -9.72 -6.67
C SER A 108 -12.07 -9.19 -5.29
N ASN A 109 -12.20 -10.09 -4.32
CA ASN A 109 -12.31 -9.76 -2.90
C ASN A 109 -11.04 -10.25 -2.18
N GLY A 110 -11.07 -11.46 -1.61
CA GLY A 110 -9.93 -12.06 -0.91
C GLY A 110 -8.73 -12.36 -1.81
N LEU A 111 -7.53 -12.00 -1.34
CA LEU A 111 -6.26 -12.28 -2.01
C LEU A 111 -5.34 -13.11 -1.10
N SER A 112 -4.55 -14.00 -1.70
CA SER A 112 -3.50 -14.75 -0.99
C SER A 112 -2.37 -15.14 -1.94
N PHE A 113 -1.29 -15.69 -1.40
CA PHE A 113 -0.23 -16.32 -2.18
C PHE A 113 -0.20 -17.82 -1.93
N ASP A 114 -0.07 -18.60 -3.00
CA ASP A 114 0.17 -20.03 -2.87
C ASP A 114 1.63 -20.35 -2.49
N ALA A 115 1.92 -21.64 -2.25
CA ALA A 115 3.26 -22.09 -1.89
C ALA A 115 4.33 -21.85 -2.98
N LYS A 116 3.94 -21.49 -4.20
CA LYS A 116 4.82 -21.11 -5.32
C LYS A 116 4.91 -19.60 -5.51
N SER A 117 4.39 -18.82 -4.55
CA SER A 117 4.33 -17.36 -4.59
C SER A 117 3.55 -16.80 -5.79
N ARG A 118 2.53 -17.54 -6.25
CA ARG A 118 1.56 -17.04 -7.23
C ARG A 118 0.41 -16.41 -6.49
N LEU A 119 -0.05 -15.25 -6.96
CA LEU A 119 -1.24 -14.61 -6.42
C LEU A 119 -2.46 -15.48 -6.72
N VAL A 120 -3.32 -15.66 -5.72
CA VAL A 120 -4.61 -16.35 -5.81
C VAL A 120 -5.68 -15.35 -5.39
N SER A 121 -6.73 -15.22 -6.21
CA SER A 121 -7.85 -14.30 -6.03
C SER A 121 -9.17 -15.06 -5.85
N CYS A 122 -10.02 -14.56 -4.95
CA CYS A 122 -11.43 -14.93 -4.89
C CYS A 122 -12.25 -13.91 -5.70
N GLU A 123 -12.83 -14.34 -6.81
CA GLU A 123 -13.45 -13.43 -7.78
C GLU A 123 -14.98 -13.48 -7.71
N HIS A 124 -15.59 -12.29 -7.80
CA HIS A 124 -17.05 -12.15 -7.85
C HIS A 124 -17.59 -12.15 -9.26
N GLY A 125 -16.89 -11.49 -10.20
CA GLY A 125 -17.32 -11.26 -11.56
C GLY A 125 -17.57 -12.51 -12.38
N ASP A 126 -16.54 -13.32 -12.64
CA ASP A 126 -16.62 -14.45 -13.58
C ASP A 126 -17.14 -15.76 -12.96
N ARG A 127 -18.12 -15.67 -12.06
CA ARG A 127 -18.81 -16.82 -11.45
C ARG A 127 -19.86 -17.48 -12.36
#